data_AF-A0A7C1HLB6-F1
#
_entry.id   AF-A0A7C1HLB6-F1
#
_cell.length_a   1.000
_cell.length_b   1.000
_cell.length_c   1.000
_cell.angle_alpha   90.00
_cell.angle_beta   90.00
_cell.angle_gamma   90.00
#
_symmetry.space_group_name_H-M   'P 1'
#
loop_
_entity.id
_entity.type
_entity.pdbx_description
1 polymer ?
#
loop_
_entity_poly.entity_id
_entity_poly.type
_entity_poly.pdbx_seq_one_letter_code
_entity_poly.pdbx_strand_id
1 'polypeptide(L)' 'MLEVQPVVEKCEGCERIKEVDGMRRCSSYPDPAAKWSLGVCNFATHVKASVDKHGKVKINPLKASKRASRGR' A
#
# COMPACT_ATOMS: atom_id res chain seq x y z
N MET A 1 -8.71 2.15 24.92
CA MET A 1 -7.44 2.90 24.90
C MET A 1 -6.72 2.48 23.64
N LEU A 2 -6.47 3.40 22.70
CA LEU A 2 -5.77 3.07 21.46
C LEU A 2 -4.29 3.35 21.68
N GLU A 3 -3.51 2.32 21.96
CA GLU A 3 -2.08 2.45 22.20
C GLU A 3 -1.34 2.51 20.86
N VAL A 4 -0.50 3.54 20.68
CA VAL A 4 0.27 3.71 19.44
C VAL A 4 1.57 2.93 19.57
N GLN A 5 1.60 1.79 18.90
CA GLN A 5 2.73 0.89 18.87
C GLN A 5 3.87 1.42 17.98
N PRO A 6 5.12 1.10 18.33
CA PRO A 6 6.27 1.47 17.54
C PRO A 6 6.25 0.76 16.18
N VAL A 7 6.95 1.33 15.20
CA VAL A 7 7.10 0.72 13.88
C VAL A 7 7.87 -0.59 13.96
N VAL A 8 7.46 -1.56 13.12
CA VAL A 8 8.15 -2.85 12.99
C VAL A 8 9.28 -2.77 11.95
N GLU A 9 10.18 -3.74 11.91
CA GLU A 9 11.28 -3.83 10.92
C GLU A 9 10.77 -3.69 9.47
N LYS A 10 9.59 -4.23 9.16
CA LYS A 10 8.96 -4.10 7.84
C LYS A 10 8.59 -2.66 7.45
N CYS A 11 8.48 -1.76 8.41
CA CYS A 11 8.22 -0.34 8.15
C CYS A 11 9.48 0.44 7.79
N GLU A 12 10.68 -0.10 8.04
CA GLU A 12 11.94 0.64 7.82
C GLU A 12 12.07 1.09 6.36
N GLY A 13 12.42 2.36 6.17
CA GLY A 13 12.45 3.00 4.85
C GLY A 13 11.13 3.61 4.39
N CYS A 14 10.04 3.49 5.17
CA CYS A 14 8.79 4.18 4.88
C CYS A 14 8.86 5.65 5.29
N GLU A 15 8.46 6.57 4.39
CA GLU A 15 8.49 8.03 4.64
C GLU A 15 7.48 8.48 5.72
N ARG A 16 6.56 7.59 6.09
CA ARG A 16 5.51 7.84 7.08
C ARG A 16 5.92 7.60 8.53
N ILE A 17 7.14 7.13 8.77
CA ILE A 17 7.69 6.94 10.12
C ILE A 17 7.98 8.32 10.70
N LYS A 18 7.44 8.60 11.88
CA LYS A 18 7.73 9.80 12.66
C LYS A 18 8.29 9.40 14.01
N GLU A 19 9.27 10.15 14.49
CA GLU A 19 9.76 10.01 15.85
C GLU A 19 8.89 10.85 16.79
N VAL A 20 8.29 10.21 17.79
CA VAL A 20 7.45 10.84 18.82
C VAL A 20 7.91 10.28 20.15
N ASP A 21 8.30 11.14 21.09
CA ASP A 21 8.83 10.75 22.41
C ASP A 21 10.03 9.78 22.31
N GLY A 22 10.92 9.99 21.34
CA GLY A 22 12.11 9.14 21.12
C GLY A 22 11.79 7.75 20.55
N MET A 23 10.54 7.48 20.18
CA MET A 23 10.12 6.22 19.56
C MET A 23 9.61 6.46 18.15
N ARG A 24 10.06 5.62 17.22
CA ARG A 24 9.60 5.64 15.83
C ARG A 24 8.20 5.04 15.75
N ARG A 25 7.22 5.83 15.29
CA ARG A 25 5.81 5.46 15.17
C ARG A 25 5.29 5.73 13.76
N CYS A 26 4.27 4.99 13.35
CA CYS A 26 3.61 5.24 12.08
C CYS A 26 2.61 6.40 12.24
N SER A 27 2.74 7.43 11.40
CA SER A 27 1.81 8.57 11.39
C SER A 27 0.40 8.23 10.89
N SER A 28 0.25 7.11 10.20
CA SER A 28 -1.01 6.73 9.55
C SER A 28 -1.77 5.63 10.27
N TYR A 29 -1.10 4.81 11.09
CA TYR A 29 -1.71 3.67 11.78
C TYR A 29 -1.12 3.50 13.18
N PRO A 30 -1.96 3.25 14.20
CA PRO A 30 -1.52 3.06 15.58
C PRO A 30 -0.90 1.68 15.81
N ASP A 31 -1.30 0.66 15.06
CA ASP A 31 -0.72 -0.70 15.13
C ASP A 31 -0.13 -1.12 13.77
N PRO A 32 1.18 -0.89 13.56
CA PRO A 32 1.84 -1.31 12.34
C PRO A 32 1.98 -2.83 12.24
N ALA A 33 2.13 -3.56 13.35
CA ALA A 33 2.29 -5.02 13.33
C ALA A 33 1.04 -5.71 12.78
N ALA A 34 -0.15 -5.32 13.27
CA ALA A 34 -1.42 -5.82 12.74
C ALA A 34 -1.59 -5.50 11.24
N LYS A 35 -1.15 -4.32 10.80
CA LYS A 35 -1.21 -3.94 9.39
C LYS A 35 -0.37 -4.84 8.49
N TRP A 36 0.84 -5.20 8.93
CA TRP A 36 1.72 -6.10 8.19
C TRP A 36 1.35 -7.58 8.32
N SER A 37 0.54 -7.95 9.32
CA SER A 37 0.03 -9.31 9.48
C SER A 37 -1.02 -9.67 8.42
N LEU A 38 -1.79 -8.68 7.93
CA LEU A 38 -2.82 -8.88 6.92
C LEU A 38 -2.30 -8.81 5.48
N GLY A 39 -1.01 -8.48 5.29
CA GLY A 39 -0.37 -8.33 3.99
C GLY A 39 0.59 -7.14 3.94
N VAL A 40 0.98 -6.76 2.73
CA VAL A 40 1.83 -5.57 2.53
C VAL A 40 1.04 -4.32 2.93
N CYS A 41 1.66 -3.44 3.71
CA CYS A 41 1.05 -2.17 4.07
C CYS A 41 0.82 -1.32 2.81
N ASN A 42 -0.44 -0.93 2.56
CA ASN A 42 -0.83 -0.09 1.41
C ASN A 42 -0.14 1.27 1.34
N PHE A 43 0.41 1.73 2.48
CA PHE A 43 1.10 3.02 2.60
C PHE A 43 2.62 2.88 2.61
N ALA A 44 3.15 1.66 2.51
CA ALA A 44 4.59 1.42 2.43
C ALA A 44 5.13 2.08 1.15
N THR A 45 5.83 3.21 1.31
CA THR A 45 6.44 3.94 0.18
C THR A 45 7.66 3.20 -0.37
N HIS A 46 8.31 2.39 0.48
CA HIS A 46 9.47 1.58 0.14
C HIS A 46 9.11 0.22 -0.46
N VAL A 47 7.93 -0.31 -0.14
CA VAL A 47 7.45 -1.55 -0.76
C VAL A 47 6.65 -1.20 -1.98
N LYS A 48 7.29 -1.32 -3.14
CA LYS A 48 6.57 -1.41 -4.40
C LYS A 48 5.75 -2.68 -4.34
N ALA A 49 4.46 -2.57 -4.05
CA ALA A 49 3.55 -3.68 -4.22
C ALA A 49 3.75 -4.17 -5.66
N SER A 50 4.38 -5.33 -5.82
CA SER A 50 4.23 -6.13 -7.03
C SER A 50 2.76 -6.52 -7.06
N VAL A 51 1.91 -5.59 -7.47
CA VAL A 51 0.77 -5.96 -8.29
C VAL A 51 1.44 -6.65 -9.45
N ASP A 52 1.36 -7.97 -9.46
CA ASP A 52 1.60 -8.78 -10.63
C ASP A 52 0.90 -8.10 -11.81
N LYS A 53 1.66 -7.28 -12.54
CA LYS A 53 1.28 -6.81 -13.88
C LYS A 53 1.23 -7.99 -14.88
N HIS A 54 1.38 -9.21 -14.37
CA HIS A 54 1.06 -10.48 -15.02
C HIS A 54 -0.43 -10.86 -14.91
N GLY A 55 -1.26 -10.02 -14.29
CA GLY A 55 -2.67 -9.96 -14.63
C GLY A 55 -2.79 -9.51 -16.08
N LYS A 56 -2.59 -10.44 -17.01
CA LYS A 56 -2.97 -10.38 -18.43
C LYS A 56 -4.36 -9.78 -18.45
N VAL A 57 -4.45 -8.46 -18.61
CA VAL A 57 -5.72 -7.77 -18.77
C VAL A 57 -6.23 -8.30 -20.10
N LYS A 58 -6.97 -9.41 -20.07
CA LYS A 58 -7.82 -9.87 -21.14
C LYS A 58 -8.89 -8.80 -21.28
N ILE A 59 -8.53 -7.67 -21.88
CA ILE A 59 -9.48 -6.76 -22.46
C ILE A 59 -10.20 -7.61 -23.50
N ASN A 60 -11.45 -7.92 -23.18
CA ASN A 60 -12.36 -8.59 -24.09
C ASN A 60 -12.48 -7.68 -25.33
N PRO A 61 -12.31 -8.18 -26.56
CA PRO A 61 -12.30 -7.35 -27.78
C PRO A 61 -13.52 -6.42 -27.90
N LEU A 62 -14.67 -6.83 -27.36
CA LEU A 62 -15.88 -5.99 -27.26
C LEU A 62 -15.66 -4.70 -26.44
N LYS A 63 -14.89 -4.78 -25.35
CA LYS A 63 -14.56 -3.64 -24.47
C LYS A 63 -13.54 -2.69 -25.10
N ALA A 64 -12.66 -3.19 -25.98
CA ALA A 64 -11.76 -2.38 -26.79
C ALA A 64 -12.54 -1.60 -27.87
N SER A 65 -13.43 -2.29 -28.59
CA SER A 65 -14.22 -1.67 -29.65
C SER A 65 -15.13 -0.55 -29.11
N LYS A 66 -15.77 -0.74 -27.95
CA LYS A 66 -16.65 0.29 -27.35
C LYS A 66 -15.89 1.54 -26.87
N ARG A 67 -14.58 1.42 -26.58
CA ARG A 67 -13.73 2.58 -26.24
C ARG A 67 -13.28 3.33 -27.48
N ALA A 68 -12.97 2.62 -28.57
CA ALA A 68 -12.63 3.23 -29.85
C ALA A 68 -13.81 4.03 -30.46
N SER A 69 -15.05 3.60 -30.23
CA SER A 69 -16.25 4.28 -30.76
C SER A 69 -16.69 5.53 -30.00
N ARG A 70 -16.13 5.83 -28.83
CA ARG A 70 -16.48 7.01 -28.01
C ARG A 70 -15.57 8.23 -28.26
N GLY A 71 -14.58 8.10 -29.14
CA GLY A 71 -13.67 9.17 -29.53
C GLY A 71 -13.88 9.69 -30.96
N ARG A 72 -15.03 9.39 -31.57
CA ARG A 72 -15.52 10.05 -32.78
C ARG A 72 -16.76 10.87 -32.45
#